data_AF-A0A2A4YQ85-F1
#
_entry.id   AF-A0A2A4YQ85-F1
#
_cell.length_a   1.000
_cell.length_b   1.000
_cell.length_c   1.000
_cell.angle_alpha   90.00
_cell.angle_beta   90.00
_cell.angle_gamma   90.00
#
_symmetry.space_group_name_H-M   'P 1'
#
loop_
_entity.id
_entity.type
_entity.pdbx_description
1 polymer ?
#
loop_
_entity_poly.entity_id
_entity_poly.type
_entity_poly.pdbx_seq_one_letter_code
_entity_poly.pdbx_strand_id
1 'polypeptide(L)' 'MNIITMMKLESGMCRWPIGNPEDKDFHFCGEPREPSLPYCETHMRKARAPTRKPKDS' A
#
# COMPACT_ATOMS: atom_id res chain seq x y z
N MET A 1 -3.00 12.89 11.45
CA MET A 1 -3.02 11.64 10.66
C MET A 1 -1.76 11.65 9.80
N ASN A 2 -0.93 10.61 9.88
CA ASN A 2 0.35 10.56 9.17
C ASN A 2 0.11 10.04 7.74
N ILE A 3 0.06 10.96 6.79
CA ILE A 3 -0.01 10.64 5.35
C ILE A 3 1.40 10.26 4.88
N ILE A 4 1.58 9.01 4.46
CA ILE A 4 2.85 8.51 3.91
C ILE A 4 2.80 8.62 2.39
N THR A 5 3.49 9.60 1.85
CA THR A 5 3.63 9.77 0.39
C THR A 5 4.80 8.94 -0.12
N MET A 6 4.91 8.78 -1.45
CA MET A 6 6.02 8.04 -2.08
C MET A 6 7.39 8.51 -1.58
N MET A 7 7.56 9.82 -1.35
CA MET A 7 8.81 10.41 -0.87
C MET A 7 9.12 10.08 0.59
N LYS A 8 8.10 9.81 1.41
CA LYS A 8 8.24 9.45 2.82
C LYS A 8 8.28 7.94 3.05
N LEU A 9 8.10 7.15 2.00
CA LEU A 9 8.02 5.70 2.07
C LEU A 9 9.42 5.09 2.13
N GLU A 10 9.79 4.59 3.30
CA GLU A 10 11.11 3.99 3.51
C GLU A 10 11.15 2.50 3.12
N SER A 11 12.36 1.97 2.98
CA SER A 11 12.62 0.57 2.60
C SER A 11 12.01 -0.46 3.54
N GLY A 12 11.70 -0.10 4.80
CA GLY A 12 11.08 -0.95 5.82
C GLY A 12 9.57 -0.82 5.94
N MET A 13 8.93 0.00 5.12
CA MET A 13 7.51 0.32 5.25
C MET A 13 6.64 -0.42 4.25
N CYS A 14 5.39 -0.66 4.64
CA CYS A 14 4.35 -1.26 3.83
C CYS A 14 3.97 -0.32 2.69
N ARG A 15 4.17 -0.81 1.47
CA ARG A 15 3.98 -0.05 0.23
C ARG A 15 2.58 -0.19 -0.36
N TRP A 16 1.59 -0.56 0.46
CA TRP A 16 0.23 -0.76 -0.03
C TRP A 16 -0.43 0.59 -0.35
N PRO A 17 -0.91 0.82 -1.58
CA PRO A 17 -1.59 2.06 -1.94
C PRO A 17 -2.99 2.13 -1.30
N ILE A 18 -3.32 3.28 -0.74
CA ILE A 18 -4.63 3.58 -0.15
C ILE A 18 -5.20 4.77 -0.93
N GLY A 19 -6.39 4.57 -1.51
CA GLY A 19 -7.01 5.50 -2.45
C GLY A 19 -6.51 5.32 -3.89
N ASN A 20 -7.02 6.14 -4.79
CA ASN A 20 -6.58 6.17 -6.19
C ASN A 20 -5.41 7.14 -6.36
N PRO A 21 -4.49 6.91 -7.31
CA PRO A 21 -3.40 7.86 -7.60
C PRO A 21 -3.85 9.28 -7.95
N GLU A 22 -5.11 9.44 -8.39
CA GLU A 22 -5.73 10.73 -8.74
C GLU A 22 -6.35 11.44 -7.52
N ASP A 23 -6.54 10.72 -6.40
CA ASP A 23 -7.13 11.28 -5.19
C ASP A 23 -6.10 12.14 -4.45
N LYS A 24 -6.53 13.30 -3.95
CA LYS A 24 -5.67 14.19 -3.13
C LYS A 24 -5.17 13.53 -1.83
N ASP A 25 -5.90 12.52 -1.38
CA ASP A 25 -5.60 11.76 -0.18
C ASP A 25 -4.86 10.45 -0.49
N PHE A 26 -4.31 10.28 -1.69
CA PHE A 26 -3.49 9.11 -2.03
C PHE A 26 -2.29 8.99 -1.09
N HIS A 27 -2.18 7.84 -0.44
CA HIS A 27 -1.05 7.56 0.46
C HIS A 27 -0.75 6.06 0.53
N PHE A 28 0.39 5.76 1.14
CA PHE A 28 0.81 4.41 1.44
C PHE A 28 0.52 4.06 2.88
N CYS A 29 0.34 2.77 3.16
CA CYS A 29 0.07 2.26 4.50
C CYS A 29 1.14 2.67 5.53
N GLY A 30 2.44 2.57 5.20
CA GLY A 30 3.51 3.06 6.08
C GLY A 30 3.84 2.19 7.30
N GLU A 31 3.00 1.21 7.64
CA GLU A 31 3.27 0.25 8.73
C GLU A 31 4.54 -0.58 8.45
N PRO A 32 5.21 -1.14 9.47
CA PRO A 32 6.33 -2.05 9.26
C PRO A 32 5.96 -3.17 8.29
N ARG A 33 6.78 -3.35 7.25
CA ARG A 33 6.59 -4.46 6.30
C ARG A 33 7.10 -5.77 6.92
N GLU A 34 6.54 -6.87 6.46
CA GLU A 34 7.09 -8.19 6.80
C GLU A 34 8.50 -8.38 6.21
N PRO A 35 9.41 -9.08 6.90
CA PRO A 35 10.74 -9.38 6.38
C PRO A 35 10.67 -10.01 4.99
N SER A 36 11.49 -9.50 4.07
CA SER A 36 11.56 -9.96 2.67
C SER A 36 10.29 -9.75 1.84
N LEU A 37 9.28 -9.02 2.35
CA LEU A 37 8.04 -8.73 1.66
C LEU A 37 7.84 -7.21 1.52
N PRO A 38 7.01 -6.74 0.55
CA PRO A 38 6.76 -5.32 0.33
C PRO A 38 5.64 -4.75 1.22
N TYR A 39 4.86 -5.59 1.90
CA TYR A 39 3.67 -5.19 2.65
C TYR A 39 3.67 -5.73 4.09
N CYS A 40 2.89 -5.10 4.97
CA CYS A 40 2.60 -5.63 6.31
C CYS A 40 1.67 -6.86 6.22
N GLU A 41 1.54 -7.62 7.31
CA GLU A 41 0.72 -8.84 7.36
C GLU A 41 -0.71 -8.63 6.82
N THR A 42 -1.36 -7.54 7.23
CA THR A 42 -2.73 -7.20 6.82
C THR A 42 -2.84 -7.03 5.30
N HIS A 43 -1.90 -6.30 4.70
CA HIS A 43 -1.90 -6.01 3.27
C HIS A 43 -1.38 -7.19 2.45
N MET A 44 -0.53 -8.06 3.01
CA MET A 44 -0.18 -9.34 2.41
C MET A 44 -1.39 -10.25 2.24
N ARG A 45 -2.28 -10.33 3.24
CA ARG A 45 -3.53 -11.09 3.13
C ARG A 45 -4.47 -10.54 2.05
N LYS A 46 -4.55 -9.21 1.90
CA LYS A 46 -5.31 -8.56 0.82
C LYS A 46 -4.69 -8.81 -0.56
N ALA A 47 -3.36 -8.75 -0.68
CA ALA A 47 -2.64 -9.01 -1.93
C ALA A 47 -2.86 -10.44 -2.46
N ARG A 48 -2.99 -11.40 -1.54
CA ARG A 48 -3.21 -12.82 -1.83
C ARG A 48 -4.65 -13.15 -2.23
N ALA A 49 -5.61 -12.25 -1.98
CA ALA A 49 -6.96 -12.41 -2.52
C ALA A 49 -6.86 -12.42 -4.05
N PRO A 50 -7.66 -13.25 -4.75
CA PRO A 50 -7.65 -13.26 -6.22
C PRO A 50 -7.91 -11.83 -6.68
N THR A 51 -6.90 -11.24 -7.32
CA THR A 51 -6.92 -9.85 -7.75
C THR A 51 -8.16 -9.67 -8.61
N ARG A 52 -9.17 -8.96 -8.07
CA ARG A 52 -10.26 -8.49 -8.92
C ARG A 52 -9.57 -7.58 -9.94
N LYS A 53 -9.65 -7.99 -11.21
CA LYS A 53 -9.09 -7.25 -12.34
C LYS A 53 -9.46 -5.77 -12.19
N PRO A 54 -8.54 -4.83 -12.47
CA PRO A 54 -8.89 -3.42 -12.52
C PRO A 54 -10.13 -3.26 -13.39
N LYS A 55 -11.18 -2.67 -12.80
CA LYS A 55 -12.42 -2.34 -13.49
C LYS A 55 -12.15 -1.06 -14.29
N ASP A 56 -11.79 -1.27 -15.55
CA ASP A 56 -12.05 -0.46 -16.75
C ASP A 56 -12.25 1.06 -16.58
N SER A 57 -11.41 1.85 -17.28
CA SER A 57 -11.89 2.94 -18.14
C SER A 57 -10.92 3.21 -19.29
#